data_AF-A0A6C0JAY3-F1
#
_entry.id   AF-A0A6C0JAY3-F1
#
_cell.length_a   1.000
_cell.length_b   1.000
_cell.length_c   1.000
_cell.angle_alpha   90.00
_cell.angle_beta   90.00
_cell.angle_gamma   90.00
#
_symmetry.space_group_name_H-M   'P 1'
#
loop_
_entity.id
_entity.type
_entity.pdbx_description
1 polymer ?
#
loop_
_entity_poly.entity_id
_entity_poly.type
_entity_poly.pdbx_seq_one_letter_code
_entity_poly.pdbx_strand_id
1 'polypeptide(L)'
;MVRKTRRKLKPFLFNGVDYNSGDGMLTSVWGPSLWHTLHTISFNYPTKPSQSEKNHYRNYILSLKYILPCKYCRINLRKNFKQLPLTMARMKSRETFSRYVYELHELINTMLGKKSGLTYDTVRERYEHFRSRCKPIQVVKKQTRKHKGCVTPLHKVKSKGIIQIVPYDTKCESIQVDDKCLSVQ
;
A
#
# COMPACT_ATOMS: atom_id res chain seq x y z
N MET A 1 25.95 23.83 -37.44
CA MET A 1 26.33 23.98 -36.01
C MET A 1 25.08 23.95 -35.14
N VAL A 2 24.81 22.82 -34.46
CA VAL A 2 23.67 22.72 -33.53
C VAL A 2 24.12 23.26 -32.17
N ARG A 3 23.59 24.43 -31.77
CA ARG A 3 23.82 25.02 -30.45
C ARG A 3 23.28 24.09 -29.37
N LYS A 4 24.16 23.33 -28.72
CA LYS A 4 23.85 22.63 -27.46
C LYS A 4 23.63 23.67 -26.37
N THR A 5 22.38 24.03 -26.10
CA THR A 5 22.02 24.80 -24.91
C THR A 5 22.37 23.99 -23.65
N ARG A 6 23.46 24.37 -22.96
CA ARG A 6 23.78 23.89 -21.62
C ARG A 6 22.60 24.22 -20.70
N ARG A 7 21.81 23.22 -20.29
CA ARG A 7 20.82 23.38 -19.22
C ARG A 7 21.59 23.76 -17.95
N LYS A 8 21.40 24.99 -17.46
CA LYS A 8 21.90 25.40 -16.13
C LYS A 8 21.29 24.44 -15.10
N LEU A 9 22.13 23.78 -14.31
CA LEU A 9 21.71 23.00 -13.15
C LEU A 9 20.98 23.96 -12.20
N LYS A 10 19.73 23.64 -11.85
CA LYS A 10 18.99 24.41 -10.85
C LYS A 10 19.75 24.27 -9.52
N PRO A 11 19.93 25.37 -8.77
CA PRO A 11 20.52 25.29 -7.43
C PRO A 11 19.66 24.36 -6.56
N PHE A 12 20.31 23.60 -5.69
CA PHE A 12 19.62 22.82 -4.67
C PHE A 12 18.81 23.78 -3.79
N LEU A 13 17.51 23.52 -3.66
CA LEU A 13 16.59 24.39 -2.92
C LEU A 13 16.81 24.33 -1.40
N PHE A 14 17.31 23.19 -0.90
CA PHE A 14 17.44 22.89 0.52
C PHE A 14 18.89 23.00 0.98
N ASN A 15 19.08 23.42 2.23
CA ASN A 15 20.38 23.56 2.90
C ASN A 15 20.64 22.41 3.89
N GLY A 16 21.80 22.43 4.55
CA GLY A 16 22.19 21.39 5.52
C GLY A 16 21.27 21.28 6.73
N VAL A 17 20.66 22.37 7.19
CA VAL A 17 19.69 22.35 8.30
C VAL A 17 18.42 21.64 7.85
N ASP A 18 17.93 21.92 6.65
CA ASP A 18 16.72 21.28 6.10
C ASP A 18 16.89 19.76 5.99
N TYR A 19 18.04 19.29 5.49
CA TYR A 19 18.32 17.86 5.34
C TYR A 19 18.48 17.11 6.67
N ASN A 20 18.85 17.82 7.74
CA ASN A 20 19.03 17.25 9.08
C ASN A 20 17.83 17.54 10.01
N SER A 21 16.72 18.04 9.47
CA SER A 21 15.50 18.24 10.26
C SER A 21 14.96 16.91 10.79
N GLY A 22 14.50 16.93 12.05
CA GLY A 22 13.78 15.82 12.68
C GLY A 22 12.28 15.78 12.36
N ASP A 23 11.83 16.67 11.48
CA ASP A 23 10.42 16.78 11.10
C ASP A 23 9.92 15.55 10.33
N GLY A 24 8.62 15.31 10.44
CA GLY A 24 7.95 14.25 9.68
C GLY A 24 7.68 14.66 8.24
N MET A 25 7.46 13.67 7.38
CA MET A 25 7.01 13.89 6.02
C MET A 25 5.50 14.19 5.98
N LEU A 26 5.06 15.03 5.04
CA LEU A 26 3.64 15.35 4.85
C LEU A 26 2.79 14.09 4.71
N THR A 27 1.85 13.89 5.64
CA THR A 27 1.02 12.68 5.73
C THR A 27 0.13 12.46 4.51
N SER A 28 -0.26 13.54 3.83
CA SER A 28 -1.01 13.51 2.56
C SER A 28 -0.22 12.91 1.40
N VAL A 29 1.12 12.96 1.44
CA VAL A 29 1.99 12.46 0.35
C VAL A 29 2.24 10.96 0.49
N TRP A 30 2.61 10.49 1.69
CA TRP A 30 3.02 9.10 1.90
C TRP A 30 1.90 8.20 2.46
N GLY A 31 0.91 8.78 3.15
CA GLY A 31 -0.17 8.04 3.80
C GLY A 31 -0.97 7.16 2.85
N PRO A 32 -1.52 7.70 1.74
CA PRO A 32 -2.23 6.91 0.74
C PRO A 32 -1.42 5.74 0.18
N SER A 33 -0.14 5.98 -0.15
CA SER A 33 0.78 4.96 -0.68
C SER A 33 1.06 3.84 0.34
N LEU A 34 1.22 4.19 1.61
CA LEU A 34 1.38 3.19 2.67
C LEU A 34 0.09 2.37 2.83
N TRP A 35 -1.09 3.00 2.89
CA TRP A 35 -2.35 2.28 2.98
C TRP A 35 -2.59 1.35 1.78
N HIS A 36 -2.26 1.82 0.58
CA HIS A 36 -2.30 0.98 -0.62
C HIS A 36 -1.42 -0.27 -0.48
N THR A 37 -0.22 -0.10 0.07
CA THR A 37 0.71 -1.21 0.35
C THR A 37 0.15 -2.15 1.42
N LEU A 38 -0.36 -1.63 2.53
CA LEU A 38 -0.91 -2.42 3.63
C LEU A 38 -2.11 -3.26 3.20
N HIS A 39 -3.03 -2.67 2.42
CA HIS A 39 -4.16 -3.41 1.85
C HIS A 39 -3.69 -4.47 0.85
N THR A 40 -2.75 -4.14 -0.04
CA THR A 40 -2.20 -5.12 -0.99
C THR A 40 -1.56 -6.31 -0.27
N ILE A 41 -0.76 -6.06 0.78
CA ILE A 41 -0.16 -7.10 1.63
C ILE A 41 -1.24 -7.94 2.31
N SER A 42 -2.28 -7.30 2.84
CA SER A 42 -3.33 -8.01 3.60
C SER A 42 -4.21 -8.88 2.72
N PHE A 43 -4.57 -8.42 1.51
CA PHE A 43 -5.29 -9.23 0.52
C PHE A 43 -4.41 -10.30 -0.13
N ASN A 44 -3.09 -10.22 -0.01
CA ASN A 44 -2.19 -11.31 -0.44
C ASN A 44 -1.85 -12.31 0.67
N TYR A 45 -2.17 -12.02 1.93
CA TYR A 45 -1.91 -12.92 3.07
C TYR A 45 -2.48 -14.34 2.82
N PRO A 46 -1.85 -15.44 3.27
CA PRO A 46 -2.34 -16.79 2.98
C PRO A 46 -3.75 -17.06 3.53
N THR A 47 -4.53 -17.88 2.82
CA THR A 47 -5.85 -18.33 3.32
C THR A 47 -5.72 -19.27 4.51
N LYS A 48 -4.65 -20.07 4.56
CA LYS A 48 -4.27 -20.99 5.63
C LYS A 48 -2.81 -20.73 6.07
N PRO A 49 -2.55 -19.65 6.81
CA PRO A 49 -1.19 -19.26 7.20
C PRO A 49 -0.64 -20.18 8.30
N SER A 50 0.64 -20.51 8.18
CA SER A 50 1.45 -21.12 9.23
C SER A 50 1.64 -20.18 10.42
N GLN A 51 2.09 -20.72 11.55
CA GLN A 51 2.34 -19.91 12.75
C GLN A 51 3.44 -18.86 12.53
N SER A 52 4.49 -19.20 11.77
CA SER A 52 5.56 -18.26 11.41
C SER A 52 5.03 -17.12 10.54
N GLU A 53 4.22 -17.41 9.52
CA GLU A 53 3.60 -16.36 8.68
C GLU A 53 2.71 -15.42 9.51
N LYS A 54 1.89 -15.96 10.43
CA LYS A 54 1.10 -15.14 11.36
C LYS A 54 1.99 -14.18 12.15
N ASN A 55 3.09 -14.68 12.69
CA ASN A 55 4.01 -13.87 13.49
C ASN A 55 4.70 -12.78 12.65
N HIS A 56 5.16 -13.10 11.44
CA HIS A 56 5.83 -12.13 10.56
C HIS A 56 4.91 -10.98 10.17
N TYR A 57 3.69 -11.27 9.71
CA TYR A 57 2.74 -10.24 9.30
C TYR A 57 2.26 -9.39 10.49
N ARG A 58 2.03 -10.04 11.65
CA ARG A 58 1.66 -9.32 12.87
C ARG A 58 2.78 -8.38 13.32
N ASN A 59 4.02 -8.85 13.34
CA ASN A 59 5.17 -8.03 13.74
C ASN A 59 5.41 -6.87 12.76
N TYR A 60 5.18 -7.09 11.47
CA TYR A 60 5.22 -6.02 10.47
C TYR A 60 4.22 -4.89 10.80
N ILE A 61 2.94 -5.22 11.01
CA ILE A 61 1.92 -4.22 11.36
C ILE A 61 2.24 -3.52 12.69
N LEU A 62 2.61 -4.28 13.72
CA LEU A 62 2.90 -3.71 15.04
C LEU A 62 4.15 -2.83 15.03
N SER A 63 5.09 -3.07 14.12
CA SER A 63 6.31 -2.27 13.98
C SER A 63 6.05 -0.87 13.41
N LEU A 64 4.94 -0.66 12.70
CA LEU A 64 4.59 0.65 12.14
C LEU A 64 4.59 1.76 13.19
N LYS A 65 4.19 1.47 14.44
CA LYS A 65 4.18 2.43 15.56
C LYS A 65 5.56 3.01 15.90
N TYR A 66 6.64 2.44 15.37
CA TYR A 66 8.01 2.91 15.56
C TYR A 66 8.55 3.69 14.34
N ILE A 67 8.07 3.39 13.13
CA ILE A 67 8.75 3.83 11.89
C ILE A 67 7.93 4.79 11.02
N LEU A 68 6.64 5.03 11.31
CA LEU A 68 5.88 6.01 10.52
C LEU A 68 6.58 7.38 10.53
N PRO A 69 6.72 8.08 9.39
CA PRO A 69 7.46 9.35 9.30
C PRO A 69 6.62 10.54 9.81
N CYS A 70 6.01 10.37 10.98
CA CYS A 70 5.14 11.33 11.64
C CYS A 70 5.05 10.97 13.14
N LYS A 71 5.58 11.84 14.02
CA LYS A 71 5.63 11.62 15.48
C LYS A 71 4.26 11.32 16.07
N TYR A 72 3.25 12.14 15.77
CA TYR A 72 1.90 11.97 16.30
C TYR A 72 1.22 10.72 15.75
N CYS A 73 1.48 10.36 14.49
CA CYS A 73 0.96 9.14 13.89
C CYS A 73 1.48 7.90 14.63
N ARG A 74 2.77 7.88 14.99
CA ARG A 74 3.36 6.81 15.83
C ARG A 74 2.70 6.73 17.21
N ILE A 75 2.48 7.87 17.86
CA ILE A 75 1.83 7.94 19.18
C ILE A 75 0.38 7.44 19.11
N ASN A 76 -0.39 7.93 18.14
CA ASN A 76 -1.80 7.56 17.97
C ASN A 76 -1.95 6.10 17.57
N LEU A 77 -1.06 5.57 16.72
CA LEU A 77 -1.12 4.16 16.33
C LEU A 77 -0.94 3.21 17.52
N ARG A 78 -0.15 3.59 18.55
CA ARG A 78 -0.08 2.84 19.82
C ARG A 78 -1.42 2.78 20.53
N LYS A 79 -2.17 3.89 20.54
CA LYS A 79 -3.52 3.95 21.14
C LYS A 79 -4.52 3.13 20.30
N ASN A 80 -4.45 3.26 18.98
CA ASN A 80 -5.29 2.50 18.05
C ASN A 80 -5.09 0.99 18.22
N PHE A 81 -3.86 0.51 18.41
CA PHE A 81 -3.60 -0.91 18.71
C PHE A 81 -4.10 -1.38 20.08
N LYS A 82 -4.33 -0.46 21.03
CA LYS A 82 -4.99 -0.81 22.30
C LYS A 82 -6.51 -0.88 22.11
N GLN A 83 -7.09 0.03 21.34
CA GLN A 83 -8.52 0.07 21.04
C GLN A 83 -8.95 -1.06 20.09
N LEU A 84 -8.11 -1.39 19.11
CA LEU A 84 -8.31 -2.47 18.14
C LEU A 84 -7.08 -3.41 18.16
N PRO A 85 -7.01 -4.36 19.11
CA PRO A 85 -5.87 -5.26 19.23
C PRO A 85 -5.73 -6.24 18.07
N LEU A 86 -4.51 -6.35 17.51
CA LEU A 86 -4.15 -7.38 16.54
C LEU A 86 -3.89 -8.72 17.24
N THR A 87 -4.95 -9.44 17.57
CA THR A 87 -4.89 -10.76 18.22
C THR A 87 -4.56 -11.86 17.21
N MET A 88 -4.18 -13.05 17.70
CA MET A 88 -3.93 -14.21 16.81
C MET A 88 -5.19 -14.71 16.10
N ALA A 89 -6.39 -14.43 16.64
CA ALA A 89 -7.65 -14.71 15.96
C ALA A 89 -7.81 -13.87 14.68
N ARG A 90 -7.35 -12.61 14.70
CA ARG A 90 -7.30 -11.74 13.52
C ARG A 90 -6.27 -12.21 12.48
N MET A 91 -5.32 -13.06 12.84
CA MET A 91 -4.32 -13.64 11.94
C MET A 91 -4.73 -15.01 11.36
N LYS A 92 -5.96 -15.49 11.62
CA LYS A 92 -6.43 -16.84 11.25
C LYS A 92 -6.39 -17.10 9.74
N SER A 93 -6.75 -16.12 8.92
CA SER A 93 -6.81 -16.25 7.46
C SER A 93 -6.61 -14.89 6.78
N ARG A 94 -6.47 -14.90 5.45
CA ARG A 94 -6.57 -13.71 4.59
C ARG A 94 -7.73 -12.80 4.96
N GLU A 95 -8.92 -13.37 5.14
CA GLU A 95 -10.11 -12.60 5.44
C GLU A 95 -9.99 -11.89 6.80
N THR A 96 -9.63 -12.62 7.86
CA THR A 96 -9.56 -12.02 9.20
C THR A 96 -8.49 -10.94 9.28
N PHE A 97 -7.36 -11.12 8.57
CA PHE A 97 -6.26 -10.16 8.58
C PHE A 97 -6.54 -8.93 7.72
N SER A 98 -7.02 -9.12 6.49
CA SER A 98 -7.42 -8.00 5.62
C SER A 98 -8.56 -7.19 6.24
N ARG A 99 -9.52 -7.84 6.89
CA ARG A 99 -10.60 -7.15 7.62
C ARG A 99 -10.06 -6.32 8.78
N TYR A 100 -9.08 -6.83 9.53
CA TYR A 100 -8.41 -6.03 10.57
C TYR A 100 -7.72 -4.78 9.99
N VAL A 101 -7.02 -4.91 8.86
CA VAL A 101 -6.35 -3.76 8.21
C VAL A 101 -7.37 -2.71 7.74
N TYR A 102 -8.51 -3.16 7.21
CA TYR A 102 -9.66 -2.30 6.90
C TYR A 102 -10.23 -1.60 8.14
N GLU A 103 -10.53 -2.34 9.21
CA GLU A 103 -11.06 -1.78 10.46
C GLU A 103 -10.09 -0.76 11.08
N LEU A 104 -8.79 -1.03 11.03
CA LEU A 104 -7.77 -0.10 11.50
C LEU A 104 -7.74 1.19 10.66
N HIS A 105 -7.89 1.07 9.35
CA HIS A 105 -7.95 2.24 8.45
C HIS A 105 -9.20 3.08 8.75
N GLU A 106 -10.35 2.46 8.95
CA GLU A 106 -11.60 3.15 9.28
C GLU A 106 -11.59 3.78 10.68
N LEU A 107 -10.95 3.12 11.66
CA LEU A 107 -10.70 3.71 12.97
C LEU A 107 -9.89 5.01 12.86
N ILE A 108 -8.83 4.99 12.05
CA ILE A 108 -7.99 6.18 11.80
C ILE A 108 -8.75 7.25 11.01
N ASN A 109 -9.56 6.87 10.02
CA ASN A 109 -10.41 7.81 9.29
C ASN A 109 -11.37 8.52 10.24
N THR A 110 -12.04 7.77 11.13
CA THR A 110 -12.94 8.31 12.16
C THR A 110 -12.21 9.29 13.07
N MET A 111 -11.03 8.92 13.58
CA MET A 111 -10.18 9.79 14.41
C MET A 111 -9.81 11.11 13.71
N LEU A 112 -9.65 11.08 12.38
CA LEU A 112 -9.32 12.25 11.56
C LEU A 112 -10.55 13.00 11.03
N GLY A 113 -11.77 12.62 11.42
CA GLY A 113 -13.01 13.21 10.92
C GLY A 113 -13.29 12.92 9.44
N LYS A 114 -12.69 11.86 8.88
CA LYS A 114 -12.85 11.43 7.49
C LYS A 114 -13.88 10.32 7.39
N LYS A 115 -14.64 10.32 6.29
CA LYS A 115 -15.54 9.23 5.91
C LYS A 115 -15.07 8.60 4.61
N SER A 116 -14.81 7.29 4.61
CA SER A 116 -14.44 6.57 3.38
C SER A 116 -15.66 6.35 2.46
N GLY A 117 -16.81 6.03 3.07
CA GLY A 117 -18.01 5.60 2.34
C GLY A 117 -17.89 4.20 1.73
N LEU A 118 -16.84 3.44 2.05
CA LEU A 118 -16.55 2.13 1.45
C LEU A 118 -16.81 1.01 2.45
N THR A 119 -17.40 -0.09 1.98
CA THR A 119 -17.51 -1.33 2.77
C THR A 119 -16.26 -2.19 2.63
N TYR A 120 -16.04 -3.14 3.54
CA TYR A 120 -14.97 -4.12 3.41
C TYR A 120 -15.05 -4.88 2.08
N ASP A 121 -16.25 -5.27 1.64
CA ASP A 121 -16.43 -6.02 0.40
C ASP A 121 -16.07 -5.18 -0.84
N THR A 122 -16.42 -3.89 -0.84
CA THR A 122 -16.01 -2.94 -1.90
C THR A 122 -14.50 -2.80 -1.96
N VAL A 123 -13.84 -2.71 -0.80
CA VAL A 123 -12.37 -2.63 -0.73
C VAL A 123 -11.74 -3.95 -1.19
N ARG A 124 -12.27 -5.10 -0.75
CA ARG A 124 -11.82 -6.41 -1.20
C ARG A 124 -11.86 -6.52 -2.71
N GLU A 125 -13.02 -6.24 -3.32
CA GLU A 125 -13.20 -6.33 -4.77
C GLU A 125 -12.17 -5.46 -5.52
N ARG A 126 -12.00 -4.20 -5.07
CA ARG A 126 -11.03 -3.26 -5.62
C ARG A 126 -9.61 -3.83 -5.67
N TYR A 127 -9.14 -4.47 -4.61
CA TYR A 127 -7.78 -5.04 -4.56
C TYR A 127 -7.67 -6.41 -5.22
N GLU A 128 -8.74 -7.21 -5.23
CA GLU A 128 -8.78 -8.52 -5.92
C GLU A 128 -8.64 -8.36 -7.45
N HIS A 129 -9.10 -7.25 -8.03
CA HIS A 129 -8.83 -6.92 -9.43
C HIS A 129 -7.33 -6.85 -9.79
N PHE A 130 -6.45 -6.63 -8.81
CA PHE A 130 -5.00 -6.58 -9.01
C PHE A 130 -4.30 -7.93 -8.78
N ARG A 131 -5.04 -9.00 -8.42
CA ARG A 131 -4.45 -10.31 -8.18
C ARG A 131 -3.82 -10.88 -9.45
N SER A 132 -2.52 -11.19 -9.37
CA SER A 132 -1.84 -11.90 -10.45
C SER A 132 -2.25 -13.38 -10.50
N ARG A 133 -2.35 -13.94 -11.71
CA ARG A 133 -2.53 -15.38 -11.92
C ARG A 133 -1.23 -15.98 -12.45
N CYS A 134 -0.44 -16.57 -11.56
CA CYS A 134 0.68 -17.40 -12.00
C CYS A 134 0.10 -18.75 -12.46
N LYS A 135 0.30 -19.13 -13.73
CA LYS A 135 0.07 -20.53 -14.13
C LYS A 135 1.01 -21.41 -13.28
N PRO A 136 0.55 -22.57 -12.77
CA PRO A 136 1.47 -23.51 -12.13
C PRO A 136 2.62 -23.77 -13.09
N ILE A 137 3.85 -23.73 -12.58
CA ILE A 137 5.05 -24.03 -13.35
C ILE A 137 4.89 -25.48 -13.80
N GLN A 138 4.38 -25.70 -15.02
CA GLN A 138 4.71 -26.92 -15.73
C GLN A 138 6.24 -26.94 -15.79
N VAL A 139 6.84 -28.07 -15.42
CA VAL A 139 8.28 -28.29 -15.41
C VAL A 139 8.78 -28.22 -16.86
N VAL A 140 8.84 -27.01 -17.43
CA VAL A 140 9.37 -26.79 -18.76
C VAL A 140 10.88 -26.76 -18.61
N LYS A 141 11.49 -27.83 -19.12
CA LYS A 141 12.93 -28.04 -19.24
C LYS A 141 13.61 -26.75 -19.72
N LYS A 142 14.73 -26.42 -19.05
CA LYS A 142 15.77 -25.43 -19.39
C LYS A 142 15.42 -24.46 -20.53
N GLN A 143 15.22 -23.17 -20.23
CA GLN A 143 15.72 -22.08 -21.08
C GLN A 143 15.66 -20.70 -20.40
N THR A 144 16.83 -20.03 -20.41
CA THR A 144 17.14 -18.59 -20.23
C THR A 144 16.72 -17.86 -18.94
N ARG A 145 17.70 -17.12 -18.38
CA ARG A 145 17.63 -16.30 -17.16
C ARG A 145 16.70 -15.07 -17.31
N LYS A 146 15.39 -15.26 -17.46
CA LYS A 146 14.40 -14.20 -17.23
C LYS A 146 13.68 -14.48 -15.91
N HIS A 147 13.70 -13.54 -14.98
CA HIS A 147 13.00 -13.67 -13.70
C HIS A 147 11.51 -13.97 -13.95
N LYS A 148 11.01 -15.08 -13.40
CA LYS A 148 9.60 -15.46 -13.44
C LYS A 148 8.79 -14.57 -12.48
N GLY A 149 8.45 -13.35 -12.93
CA GLY A 149 7.50 -12.51 -12.21
C GLY A 149 6.05 -12.95 -12.46
N CYS A 150 5.23 -12.99 -11.41
CA CYS A 150 3.79 -13.22 -11.54
C CYS A 150 3.10 -11.93 -12.04
N VAL A 151 3.10 -11.73 -13.36
CA VAL A 151 2.66 -10.48 -14.00
C VAL A 151 1.43 -10.62 -14.89
N THR A 152 0.79 -11.80 -14.89
CA THR A 152 -0.40 -12.06 -15.70
C THR A 152 -1.65 -11.53 -14.97
N PRO A 153 -2.34 -10.52 -15.52
CA PRO A 153 -3.57 -9.97 -14.94
C PRO A 153 -4.77 -10.93 -15.11
N LEU A 154 -5.85 -10.69 -14.35
CA LEU A 154 -7.17 -11.28 -14.59
C LEU A 154 -7.79 -10.73 -15.89
N HIS A 155 -7.60 -9.44 -16.12
CA HIS A 155 -8.21 -8.67 -17.21
C HIS A 155 -7.38 -8.72 -18.49
N LYS A 156 -7.97 -8.33 -19.63
CA LYS A 156 -7.25 -8.25 -20.92
C LYS A 156 -6.05 -7.30 -20.87
N VAL A 157 -6.11 -6.27 -20.01
CA VAL A 157 -5.11 -5.23 -19.92
C VAL A 157 -4.23 -5.45 -18.70
N LYS A 158 -2.91 -5.34 -18.90
CA LYS A 158 -1.94 -5.36 -17.81
C LYS A 158 -1.90 -4.02 -17.10
N SER A 159 -2.40 -3.98 -15.88
CA SER A 159 -2.43 -2.78 -15.04
C SER A 159 -1.03 -2.41 -14.52
N LYS A 160 -0.79 -1.11 -14.35
CA LYS A 160 0.39 -0.55 -13.66
C LYS A 160 -0.05 0.52 -12.66
N GLY A 161 0.58 0.56 -11.48
CA GLY A 161 0.35 1.62 -10.50
C GLY A 161 1.16 2.87 -10.83
N ILE A 162 0.56 4.04 -10.63
CA ILE A 162 1.22 5.35 -10.78
C ILE A 162 1.01 6.11 -9.46
N ILE A 163 2.07 6.71 -8.93
CA ILE A 163 1.98 7.64 -7.80
C ILE A 163 1.94 9.05 -8.37
N GLN A 164 0.84 9.76 -8.14
CA GLN A 164 0.65 11.13 -8.58
C GLN A 164 0.56 12.06 -7.36
N ILE A 165 1.42 13.08 -7.32
CA ILE A 165 1.40 14.11 -6.27
C ILE A 165 0.74 15.36 -6.84
N VAL A 166 -0.34 15.81 -6.19
CA VAL A 166 -1.15 16.96 -6.60
C VAL A 166 -1.25 17.98 -5.46
N PRO A 167 -1.60 19.26 -5.73
CA PRO A 167 -1.92 20.24 -4.69
C PRO A 167 -2.96 19.72 -3.71
N TYR A 168 -2.83 20.07 -2.43
CA TYR A 168 -3.63 19.50 -1.33
C TYR A 168 -5.15 19.74 -1.48
N ASP A 169 -5.53 20.83 -2.12
CA ASP A 169 -6.90 21.25 -2.39
C ASP A 169 -7.51 20.58 -3.64
N THR A 170 -6.74 19.81 -4.39
CA THR A 170 -7.24 19.05 -5.55
C THR A 170 -8.22 17.99 -5.07
N LYS A 171 -9.47 18.08 -5.53
CA LYS A 171 -10.52 17.08 -5.22
C LYS A 171 -10.31 15.84 -6.09
N CYS A 172 -9.72 14.79 -5.52
CA CYS A 172 -9.54 13.51 -6.19
C CYS A 172 -9.57 12.33 -5.19
N GLU A 173 -9.86 11.13 -5.69
CA GLU A 173 -9.68 9.91 -4.91
C GLU A 173 -8.19 9.58 -4.72
N SER A 174 -7.86 8.94 -3.59
CA SER A 174 -6.50 8.45 -3.29
C SER A 174 -6.02 7.35 -4.23
N ILE A 175 -6.94 6.63 -4.89
CA ILE A 175 -6.64 5.57 -5.85
C ILE A 175 -7.61 5.76 -7.01
N GLN A 176 -7.06 6.03 -8.20
CA GLN A 176 -7.82 6.10 -9.44
C GLN A 176 -7.48 4.87 -10.27
N VAL A 177 -8.50 4.14 -10.73
CA VAL A 177 -8.34 2.96 -11.57
C VAL A 177 -9.06 3.24 -12.89
N ASP A 178 -8.35 3.10 -13.99
CA ASP A 178 -8.93 3.21 -15.33
C ASP A 178 -9.96 2.08 -15.53
N ASP A 179 -11.13 2.38 -16.10
CA ASP A 179 -12.21 1.40 -16.31
C ASP A 179 -11.76 0.18 -17.13
N LYS A 180 -10.78 0.35 -18.03
CA LYS A 180 -10.18 -0.76 -18.81
C LYS A 180 -9.40 -1.74 -17.93
N CYS A 181 -9.00 -1.32 -16.73
CA CYS A 181 -8.38 -2.18 -15.72
C CYS A 181 -9.40 -2.87 -14.80
N LEU A 182 -10.69 -2.54 -14.92
CA LEU A 182 -11.80 -3.14 -14.15
C LEU A 182 -12.71 -4.02 -15.00
N SER A 183 -12.67 -3.89 -16.33
CA SER A 183 -13.50 -4.68 -17.24
C SER A 183 -13.15 -6.18 -17.18
N VAL A 184 -13.94 -6.93 -16.40
CA VAL A 184 -13.94 -8.39 -16.37
C VAL A 184 -14.61 -8.90 -17.66
N GLN A 185 -14.05 -9.95 -18.25
CA GLN A 185 -14.70 -10.71 -19.31
C GLN A 185 -15.34 -11.96 -18.72
#